data_AF-A0A068VM13-F1
#
_entry.id   AF-A0A068VM13-F1
#
_cell.length_a   1.000
_cell.length_b   1.000
_cell.length_c   1.000
_cell.angle_alpha   90.00
_cell.angle_beta   90.00
_cell.angle_gamma   90.00
#
_symmetry.space_group_name_H-M   'P 1'
#
loop_
_entity.id
_entity.type
_entity.pdbx_description
1 polymer ?
#
loop_
_entity_poly.entity_id
_entity_poly.type
_entity_poly.pdbx_seq_one_letter_code
_entity_poly.pdbx_strand_id
1 'polypeptide(L)'
;VIEQHLEEIFELLANSEEYPQFYDLFTAPLHFRLLRQHHLNISCGIFDKFMGAHGKFKESLSSDTRGLLSLYEAAQRRAHDESILEEALTFTIIHLICYVLNGDSTLTTQVRHAFKQPVHKGSLRIDVRHYIAIYEEEESHHELLLKFTKMDYNLLQMLH
;
A
#
# COMPACT_ATOMS: atom_id res chain seq x y z
N VAL A 1 18.38 -1.25 -15.17
CA VAL A 1 17.78 -0.04 -15.80
C VAL A 1 16.53 0.39 -15.03
N ILE A 2 15.46 -0.41 -14.95
CA ILE A 2 14.25 -0.03 -14.17
C ILE A 2 14.56 0.14 -12.68
N GLU A 3 15.26 -0.81 -12.05
CA GLU A 3 15.61 -0.72 -10.62
C GLU A 3 16.40 0.55 -10.28
N GLN A 4 17.38 0.89 -11.11
CA GLN A 4 18.18 2.11 -10.95
C GLN A 4 17.32 3.38 -11.07
N HIS A 5 16.41 3.46 -12.05
CA HIS A 5 15.50 4.59 -12.16
C HIS A 5 14.52 4.69 -10.97
N LEU A 6 14.08 3.56 -10.44
CA LEU A 6 13.25 3.54 -9.24
C LEU A 6 14.02 4.04 -8.02
N GLU A 7 15.28 3.64 -7.84
CA GLU A 7 16.16 4.16 -6.79
C GLU A 7 16.34 5.68 -6.89
N GLU A 8 16.64 6.20 -8.09
CA GLU A 8 16.74 7.65 -8.34
C GLU A 8 15.43 8.38 -7.97
N ILE A 9 14.28 7.83 -8.34
CA ILE A 9 12.97 8.40 -7.98
C ILE A 9 12.76 8.39 -6.46
N PHE A 10 13.09 7.30 -5.76
CA PHE A 10 12.89 7.22 -4.31
C PHE A 10 13.84 8.15 -3.55
N GLU A 11 15.07 8.33 -4.01
CA GLU A 11 15.98 9.32 -3.45
C GLU A 11 15.44 10.75 -3.65
N LEU A 12 14.90 11.07 -4.83
CA LEU A 12 14.27 12.37 -5.09
C LEU A 12 13.05 12.59 -4.18
N LEU A 13 12.22 11.56 -3.99
CA LEU A 13 11.05 11.61 -3.12
C LEU A 13 11.42 11.77 -1.64
N ALA A 14 12.53 11.16 -1.19
CA ALA A 14 13.00 11.30 0.19
C ALA A 14 13.61 12.68 0.48
N ASN A 15 14.17 13.33 -0.54
CA ASN A 15 14.81 14.64 -0.44
C ASN A 15 13.90 15.81 -0.84
N SER A 16 12.67 15.53 -1.31
CA SER A 16 11.76 16.60 -1.68
C SER A 16 11.20 17.28 -0.44
N GLU A 17 11.14 18.62 -0.45
CA GLU A 17 10.30 19.39 0.46
C GLU A 17 8.82 19.31 0.03
N GLU A 18 8.38 18.17 -0.51
CA GLU A 18 6.97 17.97 -0.79
C GLU A 18 6.22 18.09 0.51
N TYR A 19 5.15 18.87 0.46
CA TYR A 19 4.27 19.19 1.57
C TYR A 19 3.48 17.95 1.99
N PRO A 20 3.97 17.13 2.96
CA PRO A 20 3.32 15.88 3.31
C PRO A 20 1.95 16.15 3.94
N GLN A 21 1.65 17.41 4.32
CA GLN A 21 0.34 17.86 4.73
C GLN A 21 -0.75 17.69 3.68
N PHE A 22 -0.45 17.73 2.37
CA PHE A 22 -1.46 17.61 1.31
C PHE A 22 -1.79 16.18 0.90
N TYR A 23 -1.00 15.20 1.33
CA TYR A 23 -1.26 13.80 0.99
C TYR A 23 -2.61 13.31 1.53
N ASP A 24 -3.34 12.54 0.76
CA ASP A 24 -4.54 11.86 1.28
C ASP A 24 -4.16 10.58 2.04
N LEU A 25 -5.17 9.88 2.55
CA LEU A 25 -5.02 8.63 3.30
C LEU A 25 -4.51 7.49 2.40
N PHE A 26 -4.48 7.65 1.08
CA PHE A 26 -3.88 6.70 0.16
C PHE A 26 -2.39 6.99 -0.06
N THR A 27 -2.06 8.25 -0.34
CA THR A 27 -0.75 8.73 -0.78
C THR A 27 0.26 8.71 0.36
N ALA A 28 -0.11 9.19 1.55
CA ALA A 28 0.82 9.23 2.68
C ALA A 28 1.30 7.83 3.10
N PRO A 29 0.43 6.82 3.29
CA PRO A 29 0.90 5.49 3.60
C PRO A 29 1.63 4.81 2.44
N LEU A 30 1.24 5.07 1.19
CA LEU A 30 1.93 4.55 0.01
C LEU A 30 3.38 5.07 -0.04
N HIS A 31 3.55 6.38 0.11
CA HIS A 31 4.86 7.03 0.14
C HIS A 31 5.72 6.48 1.29
N PHE A 32 5.15 6.42 2.50
CA PHE A 32 5.83 5.85 3.66
C PHE A 32 6.29 4.40 3.42
N ARG A 33 5.40 3.56 2.87
CA ARG A 33 5.69 2.14 2.61
C ARG A 33 6.79 1.98 1.57
N LEU A 34 6.72 2.71 0.46
CA LEU A 34 7.71 2.63 -0.63
C LEU A 34 9.10 3.03 -0.13
N LEU A 35 9.23 4.16 0.55
CA LEU A 35 10.53 4.60 1.08
C LEU A 35 11.11 3.57 2.07
N ARG A 36 10.30 3.04 3.00
CA ARG A 36 10.77 2.00 3.93
C ARG A 36 11.07 0.66 3.28
N GLN A 37 10.49 0.34 2.13
CA GLN A 37 10.85 -0.85 1.35
C GLN A 37 12.26 -0.70 0.74
N HIS A 38 12.65 0.53 0.41
CA HIS A 38 13.98 0.87 -0.12
C HIS A 38 14.96 1.32 0.96
N HIS A 39 14.74 0.91 2.22
CA HIS A 39 15.63 1.19 3.35
C HIS A 39 15.81 2.69 3.69
N LEU A 40 14.94 3.57 3.17
CA LEU A 40 14.92 4.98 3.51
C LEU A 40 14.06 5.17 4.76
N ASN A 41 14.69 5.67 5.82
CA ASN A 41 14.06 5.76 7.15
C ASN A 41 13.20 7.03 7.28
N ILE A 42 11.96 6.95 6.80
CA ILE A 42 10.96 8.00 6.99
C ILE A 42 10.24 7.85 8.34
N SER A 43 9.98 9.00 8.98
CA SER A 43 9.24 9.08 10.25
C SER A 43 7.75 8.74 10.08
N CYS A 44 7.18 8.02 11.05
CA CYS A 44 5.73 7.78 11.12
C CYS A 44 4.92 9.06 11.47
N GLY A 45 5.58 10.18 11.78
CA GLY A 45 4.91 11.49 11.97
C GLY A 45 4.17 12.00 10.72
N ILE A 46 4.42 11.43 9.53
CA ILE A 46 3.61 11.67 8.33
C ILE A 46 2.11 11.38 8.55
N PHE A 47 1.80 10.53 9.54
CA PHE A 47 0.43 10.16 9.87
C PHE A 47 -0.26 11.07 10.89
N ASP A 48 0.46 12.00 11.53
CA ASP A 48 -0.06 12.83 12.64
C ASP A 48 -1.33 13.60 12.24
N LYS A 49 -1.41 14.06 10.99
CA LYS A 49 -2.59 14.78 10.49
C LYS A 49 -3.87 13.94 10.42
N PHE A 50 -3.75 12.61 10.37
CA PHE A 50 -4.87 11.68 10.36
C PHE A 50 -5.31 11.30 11.78
N MET A 51 -4.52 11.68 12.79
CA MET A 51 -4.85 11.47 14.19
C MET A 51 -5.89 12.49 14.66
N GLY A 52 -6.88 11.99 15.38
CA GLY A 52 -7.89 12.76 16.10
C GLY A 52 -7.51 12.94 17.57
N ALA A 53 -8.53 13.01 18.42
CA ALA A 53 -8.32 13.11 19.86
C ALA A 53 -7.77 11.80 20.45
N HIS A 54 -7.14 11.90 21.62
CA HIS A 54 -6.69 10.76 22.42
C HIS A 54 -5.72 9.79 21.72
N GLY A 55 -4.98 10.27 20.71
CA GLY A 55 -4.01 9.43 20.00
C GLY A 55 -4.65 8.33 19.14
N LYS A 56 -5.89 8.54 18.68
CA LYS A 56 -6.62 7.63 17.79
C LYS A 56 -6.74 8.20 16.39
N PHE A 57 -6.87 7.36 15.36
CA PHE A 57 -7.19 7.83 14.02
C PHE A 57 -8.60 8.45 13.98
N LYS A 58 -8.81 9.45 13.11
CA LYS A 58 -10.11 10.09 12.94
C LYS A 58 -11.12 9.09 12.35
N GLU A 59 -12.25 8.88 13.01
CA GLU A 59 -13.34 8.03 12.53
C GLU A 59 -13.90 8.47 11.16
N SER A 60 -13.74 9.74 10.79
CA SER A 60 -14.12 10.25 9.46
C SER A 60 -13.35 9.58 8.32
N LEU A 61 -12.23 8.89 8.61
CA LEU A 61 -11.42 8.15 7.64
C LEU A 61 -12.00 6.77 7.32
N SER A 62 -12.97 6.29 8.12
CA SER A 62 -13.54 4.93 8.00
C SER A 62 -14.20 4.65 6.65
N SER A 63 -14.63 5.68 5.91
CA SER A 63 -15.25 5.56 4.59
C SER A 63 -14.27 5.43 3.43
N ASP A 64 -13.00 5.81 3.62
CA ASP A 64 -11.96 5.71 2.58
C ASP A 64 -11.29 4.33 2.62
N THR A 65 -11.98 3.33 2.07
CA THR A 65 -11.48 1.94 2.05
C THR A 65 -10.13 1.80 1.35
N ARG A 66 -9.89 2.57 0.28
CA ARG A 66 -8.62 2.51 -0.47
C ARG A 66 -7.47 3.09 0.35
N GLY A 67 -7.70 4.21 1.02
CA GLY A 67 -6.77 4.79 1.98
C GLY A 67 -6.50 3.87 3.16
N LEU A 68 -7.54 3.26 3.74
CA LEU A 68 -7.41 2.29 4.83
C LEU A 68 -6.56 1.08 4.44
N LEU A 69 -6.75 0.54 3.22
CA LEU A 69 -5.92 -0.56 2.71
C LEU A 69 -4.45 -0.14 2.55
N SER A 70 -4.20 1.06 2.03
CA SER A 70 -2.84 1.63 1.94
C SER A 70 -2.20 1.76 3.32
N LEU A 71 -2.96 2.28 4.30
CA LEU A 71 -2.52 2.43 5.69
C LEU A 71 -2.26 1.09 6.36
N TYR A 72 -3.09 0.08 6.12
CA TYR A 72 -2.89 -1.28 6.62
C TYR A 72 -1.54 -1.84 6.15
N GLU A 73 -1.26 -1.77 4.84
CA GLU A 73 0.01 -2.27 4.28
C GLU A 73 1.23 -1.49 4.80
N ALA A 74 1.10 -0.19 5.00
CA ALA A 74 2.15 0.64 5.60
C ALA A 74 2.42 0.26 7.06
N ALA A 75 1.36 0.08 7.86
CA ALA A 75 1.44 -0.26 9.28
C ALA A 75 2.11 -1.62 9.54
N GLN A 76 2.08 -2.52 8.56
CA GLN A 76 2.80 -3.79 8.64
C GLN A 76 4.33 -3.64 8.62
N ARG A 77 4.86 -2.49 8.19
CA ARG A 77 6.31 -2.16 8.19
C ARG A 77 6.74 -1.32 9.40
N ARG A 78 5.99 -1.40 10.50
CA ARG A 78 6.36 -0.72 11.75
C ARG A 78 7.69 -1.25 12.32
N ALA A 79 8.44 -0.34 12.92
CA ALA A 79 9.57 -0.62 13.78
C ALA A 79 9.13 -0.64 15.25
N HIS A 80 10.07 -0.90 16.16
CA HIS A 80 9.84 -0.75 17.59
C HIS A 80 9.52 0.71 17.94
N ASP A 81 8.69 0.91 18.96
CA ASP A 81 8.33 2.22 19.53
C ASP A 81 7.50 3.14 18.61
N GLU A 82 6.86 2.60 17.58
CA GLU A 82 5.98 3.35 16.67
C GLU A 82 4.49 3.13 16.97
N SER A 83 4.03 3.68 18.09
CA SER A 83 2.65 3.53 18.59
C SER A 83 1.58 3.99 17.59
N ILE A 84 1.87 5.00 16.76
CA ILE A 84 0.97 5.46 15.70
C ILE A 84 0.67 4.32 14.71
N LEU A 85 1.66 3.51 14.36
CA LEU A 85 1.49 2.39 13.42
C LEU A 85 0.82 1.18 14.07
N GLU A 86 1.00 0.99 15.38
CA GLU A 86 0.24 -0.01 16.14
C GLU A 86 -1.25 0.32 16.15
N GLU A 87 -1.59 1.59 16.38
CA GLU A 87 -2.97 2.05 16.31
C GLU A 87 -3.49 2.04 14.87
N ALA A 88 -2.68 2.41 13.87
CA ALA A 88 -3.05 2.33 12.46
C ALA A 88 -3.45 0.91 12.07
N LEU A 89 -2.70 -0.10 12.54
CA LEU A 89 -3.02 -1.49 12.29
C LEU A 89 -4.36 -1.87 12.93
N THR A 90 -4.59 -1.49 14.19
CA THR A 90 -5.83 -1.79 14.91
C THR A 90 -7.04 -1.14 14.21
N PHE A 91 -6.94 0.15 13.91
CA PHE A 91 -7.98 0.93 13.24
C PHE A 91 -8.33 0.35 11.87
N THR A 92 -7.31 0.12 11.02
CA THR A 92 -7.53 -0.41 9.67
C THR A 92 -8.14 -1.79 9.68
N ILE A 93 -7.71 -2.71 10.55
CA ILE A 93 -8.29 -4.06 10.66
C ILE A 93 -9.80 -3.99 10.95
N ILE A 94 -10.21 -3.17 11.92
CA ILE A 94 -11.62 -3.05 12.32
C ILE A 94 -12.48 -2.59 11.12
N HIS A 95 -12.09 -1.50 10.47
CA HIS A 95 -12.90 -0.93 9.38
C HIS A 95 -12.85 -1.76 8.09
N LEU A 96 -11.70 -2.37 7.76
CA LEU A 96 -11.57 -3.23 6.58
C LEU A 96 -12.35 -4.54 6.75
N ILE A 97 -12.43 -5.13 7.95
CA ILE A 97 -13.30 -6.28 8.20
C ILE A 97 -14.77 -5.90 7.98
N CYS A 98 -15.21 -4.77 8.54
CA CYS A 98 -16.57 -4.28 8.32
C CYS A 98 -16.89 -4.06 6.84
N TYR A 99 -15.95 -3.51 6.06
CA TYR A 99 -16.11 -3.35 4.62
C TYR A 99 -16.26 -4.69 3.89
N VAL A 100 -15.38 -5.65 4.19
CA VAL A 100 -15.36 -6.97 3.51
C VAL A 100 -16.60 -7.80 3.77
N LEU A 101 -17.25 -7.64 4.92
CA LEU A 101 -18.50 -8.31 5.26
C LEU A 101 -19.72 -7.78 4.49
N ASN A 102 -19.64 -6.54 3.99
CA ASN A 102 -20.78 -5.81 3.44
C ASN A 102 -20.74 -5.64 1.91
N GLY A 103 -19.66 -6.05 1.24
CA GLY A 103 -19.48 -5.81 -0.19
C GLY A 103 -18.81 -6.97 -0.92
N ASP A 104 -19.05 -7.04 -2.22
CA ASP A 104 -18.33 -7.92 -3.14
C ASP A 104 -17.88 -7.09 -4.34
N SER A 105 -16.64 -6.64 -4.27
CA SER A 105 -15.99 -5.79 -5.27
C SER A 105 -14.54 -6.24 -5.48
N THR A 106 -13.91 -5.73 -6.53
CA THR A 106 -12.46 -5.92 -6.76
C THR A 106 -11.64 -5.45 -5.57
N LEU A 107 -12.03 -4.33 -4.95
CA LEU A 107 -11.42 -3.81 -3.73
C LEU A 107 -11.61 -4.74 -2.53
N THR A 108 -12.79 -5.36 -2.37
CA THR A 108 -12.99 -6.39 -1.33
C THR A 108 -12.02 -7.56 -1.52
N THR A 109 -11.79 -7.99 -2.75
CA THR A 109 -10.83 -9.06 -3.07
C THR A 109 -9.41 -8.64 -2.69
N GLN A 110 -9.00 -7.41 -2.99
CA GLN A 110 -7.71 -6.86 -2.57
C GLN A 110 -7.55 -6.85 -1.04
N VAL A 111 -8.57 -6.40 -0.31
CA VAL A 111 -8.54 -6.38 1.17
C VAL A 111 -8.43 -7.80 1.73
N ARG A 112 -9.21 -8.76 1.21
CA ARG A 112 -9.13 -10.17 1.60
C ARG A 112 -7.75 -10.76 1.31
N HIS A 113 -7.12 -10.36 0.21
CA HIS A 113 -5.76 -10.78 -0.12
C HIS A 113 -4.75 -10.21 0.87
N ALA A 114 -4.79 -8.90 1.14
CA ALA A 114 -3.88 -8.24 2.08
C ALA A 114 -3.93 -8.86 3.49
N PHE A 115 -5.12 -9.25 3.96
CA PHE A 115 -5.25 -9.96 5.24
C PHE A 115 -4.64 -11.37 5.26
N LYS A 116 -4.69 -12.09 4.13
CA LYS A 116 -4.03 -13.40 4.01
C LYS A 116 -2.52 -13.26 3.91
N GLN A 117 -2.08 -12.27 3.14
CA GLN A 117 -0.69 -12.06 2.79
C GLN A 117 -0.44 -10.58 2.52
N PRO A 118 0.07 -9.84 3.51
CA PRO A 118 0.51 -8.47 3.29
C PRO A 118 1.62 -8.43 2.23
N VAL A 119 1.61 -7.40 1.37
CA VAL A 119 2.50 -7.31 0.19
C VAL A 119 3.98 -7.49 0.54
N HIS A 120 4.41 -6.98 1.70
CA HIS A 120 5.81 -7.07 2.13
C HIS A 120 6.23 -8.44 2.69
N LYS A 121 5.30 -9.35 2.97
CA LYS A 121 5.52 -10.74 3.43
C LYS A 121 5.20 -11.77 2.34
N GLY A 122 4.75 -11.29 1.19
CA GLY A 122 4.26 -12.09 0.10
C GLY A 122 5.35 -12.74 -0.74
N SER A 123 4.99 -13.86 -1.40
CA SER A 123 5.83 -14.36 -2.48
C SER A 123 5.57 -13.49 -3.69
N LEU A 124 6.59 -12.73 -4.11
CA LEU A 124 6.53 -11.79 -5.23
C LEU A 124 5.80 -12.38 -6.44
N ARG A 125 6.04 -13.66 -6.74
CA ARG A 125 5.44 -14.32 -7.91
C ARG A 125 3.94 -14.61 -7.76
N ILE A 126 3.49 -14.95 -6.55
CA ILE A 126 2.07 -15.16 -6.27
C ILE A 126 1.35 -13.81 -6.31
N ASP A 127 1.95 -12.78 -5.69
CA ASP A 127 1.39 -11.43 -5.64
C ASP A 127 1.29 -10.80 -7.03
N VAL A 128 2.32 -10.94 -7.87
CA VAL A 128 2.31 -10.44 -9.25
C VAL A 128 1.17 -11.08 -10.06
N ARG A 129 0.97 -12.40 -9.95
CA ARG A 129 -0.13 -13.07 -10.67
C ARG A 129 -1.49 -12.53 -10.23
N HIS A 130 -1.69 -12.35 -8.92
CA HIS A 130 -2.94 -11.83 -8.39
C HIS A 130 -3.16 -10.37 -8.85
N TYR A 131 -2.11 -9.56 -8.81
CA TYR A 131 -2.17 -8.16 -9.20
C TYR A 131 -2.37 -7.95 -10.70
N ILE A 132 -1.83 -8.81 -11.58
CA ILE A 132 -2.13 -8.76 -13.02
C ILE A 132 -3.63 -8.88 -13.27
N ALA A 133 -4.32 -9.79 -12.58
CA ALA A 133 -5.77 -9.99 -12.75
C ALA A 133 -6.55 -8.74 -12.28
N ILE A 134 -6.16 -8.16 -11.14
CA ILE A 134 -6.74 -6.92 -10.64
C ILE A 134 -6.51 -5.76 -11.61
N TYR A 135 -5.27 -5.57 -12.07
CA TYR A 135 -4.88 -4.46 -12.93
C TYR A 135 -5.57 -4.52 -14.31
N GLU A 136 -5.85 -5.71 -14.82
CA GLU A 136 -6.62 -5.89 -16.06
C GLU A 136 -8.08 -5.42 -15.94
N GLU A 137 -8.67 -5.49 -14.75
CA GLU A 137 -10.04 -5.04 -14.49
C GLU A 137 -10.13 -3.52 -14.22
N GLU A 138 -9.01 -2.83 -13.98
CA GLU A 138 -9.00 -1.39 -13.73
C GLU A 138 -9.24 -0.61 -15.02
N GLU A 139 -10.25 0.27 -15.06
CA GLU A 139 -10.54 1.08 -16.27
C GLU A 139 -9.38 1.99 -16.69
N SER A 140 -8.54 2.41 -15.74
CA SER A 140 -7.40 3.32 -16.00
C SER A 140 -6.07 2.59 -16.21
N HIS A 141 -6.07 1.27 -16.41
CA HIS A 141 -4.83 0.54 -16.59
C HIS A 141 -4.09 0.94 -17.87
N HIS A 142 -2.77 0.89 -17.82
CA HIS A 142 -1.92 1.20 -18.95
C HIS A 142 -1.70 -0.08 -19.78
N GLU A 143 -2.27 -0.15 -20.98
CA GLU A 143 -2.24 -1.36 -21.83
C GLU A 143 -0.82 -1.89 -22.09
N LEU A 144 0.15 -1.01 -22.39
CA LEU A 144 1.53 -1.44 -22.61
C LEU A 144 2.16 -2.05 -21.35
N LEU A 145 1.88 -1.52 -20.16
CA LEU A 145 2.39 -2.06 -18.91
C LEU A 145 1.75 -3.42 -18.61
N LEU A 146 0.43 -3.55 -18.80
CA LEU A 146 -0.27 -4.82 -18.63
C LEU A 146 0.29 -5.90 -19.58
N LYS A 147 0.46 -5.56 -20.86
CA LYS A 147 1.02 -6.47 -21.87
C LYS A 147 2.44 -6.89 -21.52
N PHE A 148 3.28 -5.93 -21.15
CA PHE A 148 4.66 -6.18 -20.72
C PHE A 148 4.70 -7.15 -19.53
N THR A 149 3.96 -6.86 -18.47
CA THR A 149 3.93 -7.68 -17.25
C THR A 149 3.43 -9.11 -17.52
N LYS A 150 2.40 -9.28 -18.37
CA LYS A 150 1.93 -10.62 -18.78
C LYS A 150 2.98 -11.41 -19.54
N MET A 151 3.71 -10.78 -20.46
CA MET A 151 4.76 -11.44 -21.23
C MET A 151 5.93 -11.84 -20.33
N ASP A 152 6.39 -10.94 -19.46
CA ASP A 152 7.48 -11.19 -18.52
C ASP A 152 7.14 -12.34 -17.55
N TYR A 153 5.95 -12.31 -16.95
CA TYR A 153 5.47 -13.37 -16.06
C TYR A 153 5.46 -14.74 -16.74
N ASN A 154 4.94 -14.81 -17.97
CA ASN A 154 4.88 -16.05 -18.75
C ASN A 154 6.27 -16.57 -19.14
N LEU A 155 7.19 -15.67 -19.50
CA LEU A 155 8.58 -16.03 -19.81
C LEU A 155 9.26 -16.67 -18.60
N LEU A 156 9.18 -16.02 -17.43
CA LEU A 156 9.70 -16.57 -16.18
C LEU A 156 8.99 -17.86 -15.76
N GLN A 157 7.74 -18.08 -16.20
CA GLN A 157 7.04 -19.34 -15.99
C GLN A 157 7.52 -20.48 -16.86
N MET A 158 7.99 -20.22 -18.07
CA MET A 158 8.57 -21.26 -18.92
C MET A 158 9.95 -21.73 -18.44
N LEU A 159 10.66 -20.90 -17.67
CA LEU A 159 12.00 -21.20 -17.15
C LEU A 159 12.00 -22.05 -15.85
N HIS A 160 10.86 -22.21 -15.19
CA HIS A 160 10.71 -22.93 -13.92
C HIS A 160 9.81 -24.16 -14.10
#